data_AF-A0A2V9EV07-F1
#
_entry.id   AF-A0A2V9EV07-F1
#
_cell.length_a   1.000
_cell.length_b   1.000
_cell.length_c   1.000
_cell.angle_alpha   90.00
_cell.angle_beta   90.00
_cell.angle_gamma   90.00
#
_symmetry.space_group_name_H-M   'P 1'
#
loop_
_entity.id
_entity.type
_entity.pdbx_description
1 polymer ?
#
loop_
_entity_poly.entity_id
_entity_poly.type
_entity_poly.pdbx_seq_one_letter_code
_entity_poly.pdbx_strand_id
1 'polypeptide(L)'
;MSSNITRRDFLNGVGITVGFSLLGTDPVLLDVIRVPDTAFAPEKDPHYYPPSKTGLRGSHPGSFEVAHSLRDRKQWPEAQEEKETFDLVVVGGGMSGLSAAYFFRKSFGSKARILILDNHDDFGGHAKRNEFRAGDRLLIGYGGTQSIEGPGHYSPEAIGLLKEIGIDVQRFYKYFDQNLYKSMNLKRATFFDKETFGADRLVPGAGLHSTPEAITQIPIDEAARQDLARLENDAVDYLPSLSAEEKRVKLIKTSYKDFLLRSAKVHADVIKVFQSAPHGLYGVGIDAVSADNCRGMGYPGFKGMPAPPRERGEREPYIFHFPDGNASIARLLVRTLVPGSAPGRTMEDIVTAKMNYAILDDPASPVRIRLNSTAIRAAHVGDRATATEVEVTYVRGGKALKARAAQCILACYNMVIPYLCPEMSDKQKEALAYAVKIPLVYTNVQIRNWKPFHKLGLNNIYCPGGYFSSFSLDFPVSIGDYKFPSSPEESCLLHLMRTPCRPGLDCKDQYRAGRADLLATTFETFERNIRDQLARMLVTTDFDPARDIQAITVNRWPHGYAYEYNPLFEPLDRPDSERPCVIGRKPFGRIKIANSDADGHAYTNIAIDQAYRAVREISAQGDL
;
A
#
# COMPACT_ATOMS: atom_id res chain seq x y z
N MET A 1 2.78 5.47 -32.08
CA MET A 1 3.80 6.38 -32.67
C MET A 1 5.11 6.13 -31.96
N SER A 2 6.15 5.83 -32.72
CA SER A 2 7.48 5.39 -32.28
C SER A 2 8.40 6.58 -32.02
N SER A 3 8.59 6.98 -30.77
CA SER A 3 9.74 7.78 -30.36
C SER A 3 10.84 6.85 -29.86
N ASN A 4 12.08 7.12 -30.24
CA ASN A 4 13.25 6.33 -29.86
C ASN A 4 13.53 6.44 -28.36
N ILE A 5 13.68 5.27 -27.72
CA ILE A 5 14.15 5.09 -26.35
C ILE A 5 15.55 5.72 -26.24
N THR A 6 15.75 6.65 -25.30
CA THR A 6 17.06 7.31 -25.14
C THR A 6 18.00 6.41 -24.35
N ARG A 7 19.32 6.57 -24.49
CA ARG A 7 20.35 5.75 -23.83
C ARG A 7 20.22 5.64 -22.30
N ARG A 8 19.47 6.55 -21.66
CA ARG A 8 19.19 6.54 -20.22
C ARG A 8 18.08 5.56 -19.82
N ASP A 9 17.16 5.28 -20.74
CA ASP A 9 16.07 4.31 -20.58
C ASP A 9 16.57 2.87 -20.79
N PHE A 10 17.59 2.69 -21.63
CA PHE A 10 18.21 1.39 -21.91
C PHE A 10 18.90 0.73 -20.70
N LEU A 11 19.43 1.51 -19.76
CA LEU A 11 20.09 0.96 -18.57
C LEU A 11 19.11 0.52 -17.46
N ASN A 12 17.83 0.89 -17.57
CA ASN A 12 16.78 0.53 -16.59
C ASN A 12 15.88 -0.63 -17.05
N GLY A 13 16.05 -1.14 -18.29
CA GLY A 13 15.17 -2.15 -18.86
C GLY A 13 15.92 -3.17 -19.70
N VAL A 14 16.44 -4.24 -19.07
CA VAL A 14 16.74 -5.47 -19.80
C VAL A 14 15.42 -6.20 -20.01
N GLY A 15 14.80 -5.96 -21.17
CA GLY A 15 13.61 -6.67 -21.61
C GLY A 15 13.97 -8.07 -22.10
N ILE A 16 13.43 -9.10 -21.44
CA ILE A 16 13.28 -10.43 -22.03
C ILE A 16 11.82 -10.58 -22.42
N THR A 17 11.56 -10.68 -23.72
CA THR A 17 10.24 -11.02 -24.27
C THR A 17 9.95 -12.49 -23.98
N VAL A 18 8.94 -12.78 -23.16
CA VAL A 18 8.45 -14.16 -22.95
C VAL A 18 7.02 -14.27 -23.46
N GLY A 19 6.84 -15.02 -24.54
CA GLY A 19 5.54 -15.45 -25.05
C GLY A 19 4.97 -16.55 -24.16
N PHE A 20 3.70 -16.42 -23.78
CA PHE A 20 2.99 -17.42 -22.99
C PHE A 20 2.79 -18.71 -23.78
N SER A 21 3.32 -19.82 -23.26
CA SER A 21 2.89 -21.18 -23.63
C SER A 21 2.79 -22.01 -22.36
N LEU A 22 1.63 -22.60 -22.15
CA LEU A 22 1.33 -23.52 -21.05
C LEU A 22 2.15 -24.80 -21.20
N LEU A 23 2.67 -25.29 -20.08
CA LEU A 23 3.38 -26.56 -19.84
C LEU A 23 4.90 -26.55 -20.15
N GLY A 24 5.70 -26.80 -19.11
CA GLY A 24 7.11 -27.16 -19.23
C GLY A 24 8.03 -26.32 -18.34
N THR A 25 8.86 -27.00 -17.55
CA THR A 25 9.98 -26.43 -16.80
C THR A 25 11.03 -25.87 -17.76
N ASP A 26 10.97 -24.57 -18.06
CA ASP A 26 11.90 -23.90 -18.97
C ASP A 26 13.01 -23.15 -18.18
N PRO A 27 14.32 -23.31 -18.48
CA PRO A 27 15.43 -22.73 -17.71
C PRO A 27 15.49 -21.20 -17.74
N VAL A 28 14.69 -20.53 -18.57
CA VAL A 28 14.68 -19.07 -18.72
C VAL A 28 14.13 -18.36 -17.46
N LEU A 29 13.30 -19.04 -16.66
CA LEU A 29 12.79 -18.45 -15.40
C LEU A 29 13.87 -18.29 -14.31
N LEU A 30 15.00 -18.99 -14.43
CA LEU A 30 16.10 -18.96 -13.45
C LEU A 30 17.02 -17.75 -13.61
N ASP A 31 17.16 -17.18 -14.82
CA ASP A 31 18.08 -16.04 -15.05
C ASP A 31 17.45 -14.68 -14.65
N VAL A 32 16.14 -14.66 -14.35
CA VAL A 32 15.42 -13.47 -13.82
C VAL A 32 15.69 -13.25 -12.32
N ILE A 33 16.38 -14.19 -11.64
CA ILE A 33 16.69 -14.13 -10.19
C ILE A 33 18.20 -13.96 -9.95
N ARG A 34 18.89 -13.16 -10.77
CA ARG A 34 20.20 -12.64 -10.35
C ARG A 34 19.98 -11.52 -9.34
N VAL A 35 20.48 -11.72 -8.13
CA VAL A 35 20.61 -10.63 -7.14
C VAL A 35 21.51 -9.57 -7.79
N PRO A 36 21.05 -8.34 -8.04
CA PRO A 36 21.88 -7.31 -8.63
C PRO A 36 23.11 -7.06 -7.76
N ASP A 37 24.27 -6.77 -8.38
CA ASP A 37 25.43 -6.26 -7.65
C ASP A 37 25.05 -4.91 -7.03
N THR A 38 24.71 -4.96 -5.75
CA THR A 38 24.37 -3.78 -4.96
C THR A 38 25.61 -3.33 -4.19
N ALA A 39 25.85 -2.02 -4.15
CA ALA A 39 26.91 -1.48 -3.30
C ALA A 39 26.65 -1.86 -1.82
N PHE A 40 27.71 -2.06 -1.04
CA PHE A 40 27.59 -2.51 0.35
C PHE A 40 26.91 -1.46 1.25
N ALA A 41 27.24 -0.18 1.12
CA ALA A 41 26.65 0.91 1.91
C ALA A 41 26.29 2.09 1.01
N PRO A 42 25.28 1.94 0.12
CA PRO A 42 24.97 2.95 -0.88
C PRO A 42 24.49 4.26 -0.26
N GLU A 43 23.95 4.22 0.96
CA GLU A 43 23.48 5.41 1.67
C GLU A 43 24.58 6.39 2.08
N LYS A 44 25.85 6.00 1.96
CA LYS A 44 27.01 6.87 2.17
C LYS A 44 27.38 7.71 0.93
N ASP A 45 26.80 7.42 -0.23
CA ASP A 45 26.98 8.26 -1.42
C ASP A 45 26.26 9.61 -1.21
N PRO A 46 26.93 10.76 -1.43
CA PRO A 46 26.31 12.09 -1.34
C PRO A 46 25.07 12.29 -2.22
N HIS A 47 24.92 11.51 -3.29
CA HIS A 47 23.78 11.53 -4.21
C HIS A 47 22.68 10.54 -3.81
N TYR A 48 22.84 9.78 -2.72
CA TYR A 48 21.85 8.82 -2.27
C TYR A 48 20.60 9.53 -1.74
N TYR A 49 19.57 9.60 -2.60
CA TYR A 49 18.30 10.21 -2.25
C TYR A 49 17.10 9.50 -2.90
N PRO A 50 16.66 8.36 -2.31
CA PRO A 50 15.58 7.51 -2.83
C PRO A 50 14.26 8.22 -3.19
N PRO A 51 13.80 9.26 -2.45
CA PRO A 51 12.54 9.94 -2.78
C PRO A 51 12.50 10.56 -4.18
N SER A 52 13.66 10.95 -4.73
CA SER A 52 13.77 11.56 -6.06
C SER A 52 13.83 10.57 -7.23
N LYS A 53 13.89 9.26 -6.95
CA LYS A 53 13.97 8.23 -8.00
C LYS A 53 12.61 8.01 -8.65
N THR A 54 12.60 7.94 -9.98
CA THR A 54 11.43 7.60 -10.82
C THR A 54 11.46 6.13 -11.25
N GLY A 55 10.51 5.68 -12.07
CA GLY A 55 10.45 4.30 -12.55
C GLY A 55 9.70 3.35 -11.60
N LEU A 56 10.09 2.07 -11.55
CA LEU A 56 9.53 1.10 -10.60
C LEU A 56 10.06 1.34 -9.18
N ARG A 57 9.16 1.75 -8.30
CA ARG A 57 9.35 1.95 -6.86
C ARG A 57 8.38 1.06 -6.07
N GLY A 58 8.19 1.33 -4.78
CA GLY A 58 7.59 0.36 -3.87
C GLY A 58 8.55 -0.81 -3.67
N SER A 59 8.12 -2.03 -3.99
CA SER A 59 9.00 -3.20 -4.15
C SER A 59 9.80 -3.09 -5.46
N HIS A 60 10.87 -2.29 -5.41
CA HIS A 60 11.76 -2.03 -6.53
C HIS A 60 12.71 -3.20 -6.80
N PRO A 61 13.25 -3.35 -8.03
CA PRO A 61 14.34 -4.28 -8.28
C PRO A 61 15.48 -4.11 -7.28
N GLY A 62 15.97 -5.22 -6.72
CA GLY A 62 16.94 -5.28 -5.64
C GLY A 62 16.34 -5.38 -4.23
N SER A 63 15.06 -5.08 -4.02
CA SER A 63 14.45 -5.08 -2.69
C SER A 63 13.88 -6.44 -2.28
N PHE A 64 13.61 -7.38 -3.18
CA PHE A 64 12.84 -8.59 -2.87
C PHE A 64 13.52 -9.90 -3.28
N GLU A 65 14.55 -9.84 -4.10
CA GLU A 65 15.24 -10.97 -4.71
C GLU A 65 15.96 -11.83 -3.67
N VAL A 66 16.55 -11.22 -2.64
CA VAL A 66 17.17 -11.96 -1.52
C VAL A 66 16.11 -12.72 -0.73
N ALA A 67 14.97 -12.08 -0.41
CA ALA A 67 13.90 -12.73 0.34
C ALA A 67 13.23 -13.86 -0.46
N HIS A 68 13.07 -13.70 -1.78
CA HIS A 68 12.63 -14.79 -2.66
C HIS A 68 13.68 -15.90 -2.76
N SER A 69 14.96 -15.58 -2.84
CA SER A 69 16.03 -16.58 -2.81
C SER A 69 16.00 -17.40 -1.52
N LEU A 70 15.70 -16.78 -0.37
CA LEU A 70 15.53 -17.48 0.91
C LEU A 70 14.34 -18.45 0.85
N ARG A 71 13.18 -17.99 0.36
CA ARG A 71 12.00 -18.85 0.14
C ARG A 71 12.36 -20.07 -0.72
N ASP A 72 13.16 -19.84 -1.75
CA ASP A 72 13.62 -20.85 -2.70
C ASP A 72 14.83 -21.66 -2.18
N ARG A 73 15.12 -21.55 -0.88
CA ARG A 73 16.14 -22.31 -0.14
C ARG A 73 17.58 -22.12 -0.63
N LYS A 74 17.86 -21.00 -1.31
CA LYS A 74 19.23 -20.60 -1.64
C LYS A 74 20.04 -20.47 -0.35
N GLN A 75 21.26 -20.97 -0.38
CA GLN A 75 22.23 -20.80 0.70
C GLN A 75 23.19 -19.67 0.37
N TRP A 76 23.67 -18.99 1.39
CA TRP A 76 24.75 -18.01 1.28
C TRP A 76 26.04 -18.59 1.85
N PRO A 77 27.22 -18.11 1.43
CA PRO A 77 28.47 -18.38 2.13
C PRO A 77 28.35 -18.04 3.61
N GLU A 78 29.25 -18.61 4.42
CA GLU A 78 29.26 -18.37 5.86
C GLU A 78 29.25 -16.86 6.17
N ALA A 79 28.28 -16.48 7.01
CA ALA A 79 28.02 -15.07 7.29
C ALA A 79 29.12 -14.49 8.18
N GLN A 80 29.62 -13.32 7.79
CA GLN A 80 30.66 -12.61 8.52
C GLN A 80 30.11 -12.07 9.84
N GLU A 81 30.78 -12.36 10.95
CA GLU A 81 30.38 -11.84 12.25
C GLU A 81 30.72 -10.36 12.35
N GLU A 82 29.69 -9.53 12.53
CA GLU A 82 29.91 -8.16 12.96
C GLU A 82 30.14 -8.19 14.47
N LYS A 83 31.20 -7.52 14.95
CA LYS A 83 31.50 -7.41 16.38
C LYS A 83 30.53 -6.46 17.11
N GLU A 84 29.29 -6.39 16.65
CA GLU A 84 28.26 -5.47 17.09
C GLU A 84 27.18 -6.22 17.88
N THR A 85 27.00 -5.82 19.13
CA THR A 85 25.93 -6.28 20.01
C THR A 85 24.90 -5.18 20.19
N PHE A 86 23.62 -5.53 20.19
CA PHE A 86 22.51 -4.60 20.37
C PHE A 86 21.58 -5.06 21.50
N ASP A 87 20.81 -4.14 22.06
CA ASP A 87 19.73 -4.51 22.98
C ASP A 87 18.53 -5.05 22.19
N LEU A 88 18.32 -4.52 20.97
CA LEU A 88 17.24 -4.91 20.06
C LEU A 88 17.69 -4.91 18.59
N VAL A 89 17.39 -5.99 17.87
CA VAL A 89 17.31 -5.97 16.40
C VAL A 89 15.85 -5.93 15.95
N VAL A 90 15.49 -4.99 15.10
CA VAL A 90 14.19 -4.91 14.44
C VAL A 90 14.35 -5.27 12.95
N VAL A 91 13.63 -6.28 12.49
CA VAL A 91 13.60 -6.68 11.08
C VAL A 91 12.41 -6.01 10.40
N GLY A 92 12.68 -5.01 9.57
CA GLY A 92 11.72 -4.16 8.87
C GLY A 92 11.71 -2.74 9.42
N GLY A 93 12.04 -1.76 8.58
CA GLY A 93 12.05 -0.31 8.85
C GLY A 93 10.78 0.40 8.37
N GLY A 94 9.66 -0.32 8.29
CA GLY A 94 8.33 0.26 8.09
C GLY A 94 7.77 0.91 9.35
N MET A 95 6.53 1.40 9.29
CA MET A 95 5.87 2.09 10.41
C MET A 95 5.94 1.30 11.73
N SER A 96 5.60 0.01 11.70
CA SER A 96 5.70 -0.87 12.88
C SER A 96 7.12 -0.95 13.44
N GLY A 97 8.14 -1.15 12.61
CA GLY A 97 9.52 -1.29 13.09
C GLY A 97 10.09 0.01 13.66
N LEU A 98 9.81 1.14 13.01
CA LEU A 98 10.18 2.46 13.53
C LEU A 98 9.47 2.75 14.86
N SER A 99 8.18 2.45 14.97
CA SER A 99 7.44 2.56 16.23
C SER A 99 7.96 1.62 17.31
N ALA A 100 8.38 0.40 16.96
CA ALA A 100 8.95 -0.56 17.91
C ALA A 100 10.26 -0.03 18.51
N ALA A 101 11.15 0.52 17.68
CA ALA A 101 12.38 1.14 18.16
C ALA A 101 12.10 2.35 19.07
N TYR A 102 11.09 3.16 18.73
CA TYR A 102 10.67 4.29 19.54
C TYR A 102 10.12 3.85 20.92
N PHE A 103 9.18 2.90 20.95
CA PHE A 103 8.62 2.39 22.21
C PHE A 103 9.67 1.67 23.04
N PHE A 104 10.60 0.94 22.41
CA PHE A 104 11.68 0.27 23.12
C PHE A 104 12.58 1.30 23.85
N ARG A 105 13.01 2.38 23.19
CA ARG A 105 13.76 3.45 23.87
C ARG A 105 12.95 4.12 24.99
N LYS A 106 11.64 4.26 24.81
CA LYS A 106 10.75 4.79 25.84
C LYS A 106 10.68 3.89 27.06
N SER A 107 10.69 2.56 26.88
CA SER A 107 10.62 1.59 27.97
C SER A 107 11.96 1.26 28.62
N PHE A 108 13.05 1.19 27.84
CA PHE A 108 14.36 0.70 28.28
C PHE A 108 15.44 1.78 28.32
N GLY A 109 15.09 3.02 27.99
CA GLY A 109 15.96 4.19 28.10
C GLY A 109 16.57 4.65 26.78
N SER A 110 16.96 5.93 26.74
CA SER A 110 17.46 6.60 25.54
C SER A 110 18.80 6.08 25.03
N LYS A 111 19.55 5.35 25.86
CA LYS A 111 20.85 4.73 25.55
C LYS A 111 20.75 3.34 24.92
N ALA A 112 19.55 2.77 24.84
CA ALA A 112 19.33 1.46 24.23
C ALA A 112 19.89 1.42 22.81
N ARG A 113 20.70 0.39 22.53
CA ARG A 113 21.33 0.14 21.24
C ARG A 113 20.38 -0.66 20.35
N ILE A 114 19.92 -0.07 19.27
CA ILE A 114 18.92 -0.65 18.38
C ILE A 114 19.44 -0.68 16.94
N LEU A 115 19.36 -1.84 16.30
CA LEU A 115 19.58 -1.98 14.87
C LEU A 115 18.27 -2.28 14.16
N ILE A 116 17.90 -1.47 13.17
CA ILE A 116 16.78 -1.70 12.27
C ILE A 116 17.35 -2.14 10.92
N LEU A 117 16.95 -3.30 10.43
CA LEU A 117 17.32 -3.83 9.11
C LEU A 117 16.14 -3.66 8.16
N ASP A 118 16.31 -2.98 7.02
CA ASP A 118 15.30 -2.89 5.97
C ASP A 118 15.87 -3.28 4.61
N ASN A 119 15.11 -4.07 3.85
CA ASN A 119 15.47 -4.53 2.52
C ASN A 119 15.38 -3.43 1.45
N HIS A 120 14.58 -2.40 1.68
CA HIS A 120 14.39 -1.31 0.74
C HIS A 120 15.53 -0.29 0.82
N ASP A 121 15.65 0.48 -0.25
CA ASP A 121 16.55 1.63 -0.34
C ASP A 121 16.08 2.83 0.49
N ASP A 122 14.91 2.76 1.13
CA ASP A 122 14.32 3.84 1.92
C ASP A 122 13.58 3.25 3.12
N PHE A 123 13.39 4.04 4.17
CA PHE A 123 12.60 3.66 5.34
C PHE A 123 11.09 3.95 5.13
N GLY A 124 10.26 3.56 6.09
CA GLY A 124 8.81 3.82 6.12
C GLY A 124 7.95 2.73 5.49
N GLY A 125 8.54 1.80 4.74
CA GLY A 125 7.82 0.70 4.10
C GLY A 125 6.77 1.22 3.11
N HIS A 126 5.49 0.88 3.34
CA HIS A 126 4.37 1.38 2.53
C HIS A 126 4.18 2.90 2.59
N ALA A 127 4.66 3.57 3.64
CA ALA A 127 4.65 5.01 3.77
C ALA A 127 5.81 5.64 2.95
N LYS A 128 5.86 5.35 1.65
CA LYS A 128 6.91 5.78 0.73
C LYS A 128 6.62 7.18 0.19
N ARG A 129 7.63 8.04 0.12
CA ARG A 129 7.57 9.37 -0.49
C ARG A 129 8.05 9.34 -1.94
N ASN A 130 7.42 10.12 -2.81
CA ASN A 130 7.91 10.42 -4.15
C ASN A 130 8.09 11.93 -4.31
N GLU A 131 9.21 12.34 -4.92
CA GLU A 131 9.51 13.73 -5.23
C GLU A 131 9.73 13.91 -6.73
N PHE A 132 9.19 15.00 -7.26
CA PHE A 132 9.34 15.42 -8.65
C PHE A 132 9.74 16.89 -8.71
N ARG A 133 10.29 17.30 -9.85
CA ARG A 133 10.73 18.69 -10.08
C ARG A 133 10.08 19.26 -11.34
N ALA A 134 9.46 20.43 -11.20
CA ALA A 134 8.97 21.24 -12.30
C ALA A 134 9.75 22.57 -12.31
N GLY A 135 10.91 22.57 -12.98
CA GLY A 135 11.92 23.60 -12.74
C GLY A 135 12.37 23.56 -11.28
N ASP A 136 12.32 24.70 -10.59
CA ASP A 136 12.69 24.81 -9.18
C ASP A 136 11.59 24.31 -8.22
N ARG A 137 10.35 24.14 -8.72
CA ARG A 137 9.23 23.70 -7.91
C ARG A 137 9.35 22.21 -7.54
N LEU A 138 9.26 21.93 -6.24
CA LEU A 138 9.09 20.57 -5.72
C LEU A 138 7.62 20.17 -5.80
N LEU A 139 7.35 18.99 -6.34
CA LEU A 139 6.06 18.29 -6.24
C LEU A 139 6.26 17.04 -5.40
N ILE A 140 5.34 16.78 -4.48
CA ILE A 140 5.41 15.69 -3.52
C ILE A 140 4.20 14.79 -3.72
N GLY A 141 4.40 13.48 -3.74
CA GLY A 141 3.33 12.49 -3.72
C GLY A 141 3.67 11.32 -2.80
N TYR A 142 2.67 10.48 -2.54
CA TYR A 142 2.79 9.26 -1.74
C TYR A 142 2.83 8.01 -2.63
N GLY A 143 3.55 6.99 -2.20
CA GLY A 143 3.70 5.72 -2.91
C GLY A 143 2.87 4.57 -2.36
N GLY A 144 2.17 4.78 -1.24
CA GLY A 144 1.35 3.75 -0.59
C GLY A 144 0.41 4.40 0.41
N THR A 145 0.77 4.43 1.69
CA THR A 145 -0.14 4.90 2.74
C THR A 145 -0.51 6.38 2.58
N GLN A 146 -1.76 6.64 2.19
CA GLN A 146 -2.27 7.93 1.71
C GLN A 146 -2.69 8.91 2.81
N SER A 147 -3.22 8.42 3.94
CA SER A 147 -3.84 9.25 4.97
C SER A 147 -3.64 8.71 6.37
N ILE A 148 -3.81 9.57 7.37
CA ILE A 148 -4.07 9.19 8.76
C ILE A 148 -5.57 8.90 8.84
N GLU A 149 -5.99 7.72 8.39
CA GLU A 149 -7.43 7.40 8.31
C GLU A 149 -8.03 7.28 9.71
N GLY A 150 -9.04 8.10 10.02
CA GLY A 150 -9.82 8.02 11.25
C GLY A 150 -9.01 8.18 12.55
N PRO A 151 -8.21 9.25 12.73
CA PRO A 151 -7.35 9.41 13.90
C PRO A 151 -8.12 9.44 15.23
N GLY A 152 -9.41 9.80 15.23
CA GLY A 152 -10.29 9.74 16.40
C GLY A 152 -10.57 8.32 16.90
N HIS A 153 -10.34 7.31 16.06
CA HIS A 153 -10.47 5.88 16.40
C HIS A 153 -9.13 5.25 16.81
N TYR A 154 -8.05 6.02 16.89
CA TYR A 154 -6.73 5.49 17.24
C TYR A 154 -6.69 5.13 18.73
N SER A 155 -5.98 4.05 19.05
CA SER A 155 -5.68 3.68 20.44
C SER A 155 -4.95 4.81 21.17
N PRO A 156 -4.98 4.84 22.52
CA PRO A 156 -4.16 5.76 23.32
C PRO A 156 -2.68 5.72 22.94
N GLU A 157 -2.15 4.55 22.61
CA GLU A 157 -0.75 4.34 22.24
C GLU A 157 -0.42 4.90 20.86
N ALA A 158 -1.26 4.63 19.86
CA ALA A 158 -1.05 5.12 18.51
C ALA A 158 -1.18 6.64 18.44
N ILE A 159 -2.26 7.21 19.00
CA ILE A 159 -2.43 8.67 19.03
C ILE A 159 -1.39 9.35 19.93
N GLY A 160 -0.98 8.69 21.02
CA GLY A 160 0.06 9.16 21.93
C GLY A 160 1.41 9.28 21.21
N LEU A 161 1.81 8.26 20.44
CA LEU A 161 3.02 8.32 19.62
C LEU A 161 2.97 9.49 18.64
N LEU A 162 1.87 9.65 17.89
CA LEU A 162 1.75 10.76 16.93
C LEU A 162 1.95 12.13 17.59
N LYS A 163 1.34 12.34 18.76
CA LYS A 163 1.50 13.57 19.55
C LYS A 163 2.95 13.78 19.99
N GLU A 164 3.61 12.73 20.48
CA GLU A 164 4.98 12.82 20.98
C GLU A 164 6.02 13.08 19.90
N ILE A 165 5.79 12.63 18.66
CA ILE A 165 6.64 13.01 17.51
C ILE A 165 6.23 14.35 16.87
N GLY A 166 5.29 15.08 17.49
CA GLY A 166 4.93 16.45 17.12
C GLY A 166 3.80 16.58 16.10
N ILE A 167 2.98 15.55 15.89
CA ILE A 167 1.82 15.61 15.00
C ILE A 167 0.58 16.02 15.80
N ASP A 168 -0.03 17.12 15.40
CA ASP A 168 -1.32 17.57 15.88
C ASP A 168 -2.37 17.41 14.79
N VAL A 169 -3.25 16.41 14.96
CA VAL A 169 -4.31 16.08 13.99
C VAL A 169 -5.32 17.22 13.82
N GLN A 170 -5.47 18.12 14.80
CA GLN A 170 -6.40 19.26 14.70
C GLN A 170 -5.94 20.28 13.65
N ARG A 171 -4.65 20.33 13.32
CA ARG A 171 -4.12 21.27 12.31
C ARG A 171 -4.54 20.90 10.88
N PHE A 172 -4.86 19.63 10.61
CA PHE A 172 -5.25 19.16 9.27
C PHE A 172 -6.57 19.78 8.76
N TYR A 173 -7.43 20.26 9.66
CA TYR A 173 -8.62 21.05 9.31
C TYR A 173 -8.30 22.35 8.54
N LYS A 174 -7.03 22.77 8.53
CA LYS A 174 -6.56 23.97 7.81
C LYS A 174 -5.70 23.66 6.57
N TYR A 175 -5.25 22.42 6.40
CA TYR A 175 -4.22 22.07 5.41
C TYR A 175 -4.77 21.60 4.07
N PHE A 176 -5.93 20.96 4.08
CA PHE A 176 -6.58 20.48 2.87
C PHE A 176 -7.62 21.50 2.40
N ASP A 177 -7.34 22.13 1.25
CA ASP A 177 -8.33 22.92 0.50
C ASP A 177 -9.35 22.02 -0.22
N GLN A 178 -10.48 21.76 0.44
CA GLN A 178 -11.58 20.98 -0.12
C GLN A 178 -12.45 21.77 -1.13
N ASN A 179 -12.15 23.05 -1.33
CA ASN A 179 -12.94 23.96 -2.17
C ASN A 179 -12.29 24.21 -3.53
N LEU A 180 -10.98 24.03 -3.69
CA LEU A 180 -10.25 24.28 -4.94
C LEU A 180 -10.97 23.72 -6.18
N TYR A 181 -11.27 22.42 -6.18
CA TYR A 181 -11.90 21.77 -7.34
C TYR A 181 -13.39 22.10 -7.45
N LYS A 182 -14.08 22.33 -6.32
CA LYS A 182 -15.50 22.71 -6.31
C LYS A 182 -15.72 24.11 -6.87
N SER A 183 -14.85 25.06 -6.55
CA SER A 183 -14.93 26.44 -7.05
C SER A 183 -14.70 26.53 -8.56
N MET A 184 -13.97 25.57 -9.13
CA MET A 184 -13.78 25.40 -10.58
C MET A 184 -14.84 24.51 -11.23
N ASN A 185 -15.87 24.07 -10.49
CA ASN A 185 -16.93 23.18 -10.96
C ASN A 185 -16.40 21.85 -11.57
N LEU A 186 -15.28 21.34 -11.04
CA LEU A 186 -14.73 20.05 -11.47
C LEU A 186 -15.51 18.90 -10.84
N LYS A 187 -15.75 17.88 -11.65
CA LYS A 187 -16.59 16.73 -11.35
C LYS A 187 -15.83 15.42 -11.50
N ARG A 188 -16.48 14.34 -11.11
CA ARG A 188 -16.05 12.98 -11.39
C ARG A 188 -16.63 12.52 -12.72
N ALA A 189 -15.92 11.63 -13.41
CA ALA A 189 -16.40 10.94 -14.59
C ALA A 189 -16.08 9.45 -14.51
N THR A 190 -16.73 8.68 -15.37
CA THR A 190 -16.32 7.31 -15.69
C THR A 190 -15.88 7.24 -17.14
N PHE A 191 -14.72 6.64 -17.39
CA PHE A 191 -14.26 6.27 -18.72
C PHE A 191 -14.59 4.81 -18.99
N PHE A 192 -15.48 4.59 -19.94
CA PHE A 192 -15.82 3.28 -20.48
C PHE A 192 -14.93 3.01 -21.68
N ASP A 193 -14.11 1.96 -21.60
CA ASP A 193 -13.21 1.53 -22.66
C ASP A 193 -13.94 0.70 -23.72
N LYS A 194 -13.47 0.81 -24.96
CA LYS A 194 -14.00 0.06 -26.10
C LYS A 194 -13.95 -1.44 -25.91
N GLU A 195 -12.92 -1.97 -25.27
CA GLU A 195 -12.69 -3.41 -25.11
C GLU A 195 -13.77 -4.05 -24.21
N THR A 196 -14.23 -3.33 -23.18
CA THR A 196 -15.24 -3.82 -22.24
C THR A 196 -16.67 -3.40 -22.61
N PHE A 197 -16.83 -2.18 -23.15
CA PHE A 197 -18.12 -1.54 -23.37
C PHE A 197 -18.46 -1.27 -24.84
N GLY A 198 -17.59 -1.66 -25.77
CA GLY A 198 -17.81 -1.52 -27.22
C GLY A 198 -17.51 -0.13 -27.79
N ALA A 199 -17.36 0.90 -26.95
CA ALA A 199 -16.92 2.23 -27.37
C ALA A 199 -16.10 2.93 -26.28
N ASP A 200 -15.13 3.75 -26.70
CA ASP A 200 -14.47 4.70 -25.82
C ASP A 200 -15.43 5.85 -25.51
N ARG A 201 -15.81 5.98 -24.24
CA ARG A 201 -16.71 7.03 -23.80
C ARG A 201 -16.38 7.52 -22.41
N LEU A 202 -16.06 8.81 -22.32
CA LEU A 202 -15.94 9.53 -21.05
C LEU A 202 -17.30 10.15 -20.69
N VAL A 203 -17.87 9.76 -19.55
CA VAL A 203 -19.18 10.22 -19.08
C VAL A 203 -19.03 10.96 -17.75
N PRO A 204 -19.04 12.31 -17.74
CA PRO A 204 -19.14 13.09 -16.52
C PRO A 204 -20.41 12.76 -15.72
N GLY A 205 -20.30 12.70 -14.40
CA GLY A 205 -21.42 12.36 -13.52
C GLY A 205 -21.73 10.85 -13.42
N ALA A 206 -21.05 10.00 -14.18
CA ALA A 206 -21.07 8.55 -13.96
C ALA A 206 -20.02 8.12 -12.92
N GLY A 207 -20.35 7.14 -12.09
CA GLY A 207 -19.46 6.59 -11.07
C GLY A 207 -20.15 5.52 -10.22
N LEU A 208 -19.72 5.35 -8.96
CA LEU A 208 -20.41 4.48 -8.00
C LEU A 208 -21.88 4.88 -7.82
N HIS A 209 -22.13 6.19 -7.81
CA HIS A 209 -23.44 6.77 -8.03
C HIS A 209 -23.42 7.57 -9.31
N SER A 210 -24.37 7.32 -10.20
CA SER A 210 -24.49 8.00 -11.49
C SER A 210 -25.71 8.93 -11.52
N THR A 211 -25.58 10.13 -12.09
CA THR A 211 -26.75 11.01 -12.29
C THR A 211 -27.68 10.42 -13.36
N PRO A 212 -28.98 10.77 -13.36
CA PRO A 212 -29.90 10.32 -14.40
C PRO A 212 -29.41 10.62 -15.83
N GLU A 213 -28.84 11.80 -16.05
CA GLU A 213 -28.30 12.23 -17.34
C GLU A 213 -27.04 11.46 -17.73
N ALA A 214 -26.24 11.03 -16.76
CA ALA A 214 -25.06 10.22 -17.01
C ALA A 214 -25.46 8.80 -17.43
N ILE A 215 -26.46 8.20 -16.77
CA ILE A 215 -26.94 6.84 -17.04
C ILE A 215 -27.34 6.68 -18.51
N THR A 216 -28.02 7.67 -19.11
CA THR A 216 -28.43 7.62 -20.52
C THR A 216 -27.25 7.58 -21.50
N GLN A 217 -26.07 8.01 -21.08
CA GLN A 217 -24.86 8.08 -21.91
C GLN A 217 -23.97 6.83 -21.76
N ILE A 218 -24.16 6.02 -20.71
CA ILE A 218 -23.35 4.82 -20.45
C ILE A 218 -23.50 3.84 -21.62
N PRO A 219 -22.39 3.40 -22.26
CA PRO A 219 -22.41 2.52 -23.42
C PRO A 219 -22.62 1.04 -23.01
N ILE A 220 -23.82 0.73 -22.51
CA ILE A 220 -24.29 -0.62 -22.18
C ILE A 220 -25.65 -0.88 -22.81
N ASP A 221 -26.22 -2.07 -22.63
CA ASP A 221 -27.58 -2.37 -23.07
C ASP A 221 -28.63 -1.41 -22.47
N GLU A 222 -29.72 -1.15 -23.20
CA GLU A 222 -30.81 -0.29 -22.75
C GLU A 222 -31.49 -0.83 -21.48
N ALA A 223 -31.70 -2.14 -21.39
CA ALA A 223 -32.23 -2.77 -20.18
C ALA A 223 -31.27 -2.58 -18.99
N ALA A 224 -29.95 -2.60 -19.25
CA ALA A 224 -28.95 -2.35 -18.22
C ALA A 224 -28.97 -0.90 -17.70
N ARG A 225 -29.21 0.09 -18.57
CA ARG A 225 -29.41 1.49 -18.14
C ARG A 225 -30.65 1.63 -17.25
N GLN A 226 -31.74 0.95 -17.60
CA GLN A 226 -32.96 0.96 -16.78
C GLN A 226 -32.73 0.32 -15.41
N ASP A 227 -31.99 -0.80 -15.36
CA ASP A 227 -31.61 -1.45 -14.11
C ASP A 227 -30.69 -0.58 -13.25
N LEU A 228 -29.72 0.11 -13.85
CA LEU A 228 -28.89 1.10 -13.12
C LEU A 228 -29.76 2.20 -12.52
N ALA A 229 -30.67 2.78 -13.32
CA ALA A 229 -31.58 3.82 -12.84
C ALA A 229 -32.45 3.32 -11.67
N ARG A 230 -32.92 2.09 -11.73
CA ARG A 230 -33.67 1.44 -10.63
C ARG A 230 -32.82 1.25 -9.38
N LEU A 231 -31.59 0.74 -9.49
CA LEU A 231 -30.70 0.56 -8.34
C LEU A 231 -30.37 1.89 -7.64
N GLU A 232 -30.26 2.98 -8.41
CA GLU A 232 -29.94 4.31 -7.90
C GLU A 232 -31.14 4.98 -7.24
N ASN A 233 -32.34 4.85 -7.82
CA ASN A 233 -33.48 5.69 -7.45
C ASN A 233 -34.51 4.98 -6.58
N ASP A 234 -34.74 3.68 -6.79
CA ASP A 234 -35.88 2.99 -6.21
C ASP A 234 -35.57 2.40 -4.84
N ALA A 235 -36.55 2.42 -3.95
CA ALA A 235 -36.50 1.78 -2.64
C ALA A 235 -37.10 0.36 -2.69
N VAL A 236 -36.45 -0.55 -3.44
CA VAL A 236 -36.92 -1.94 -3.59
C VAL A 236 -36.30 -2.84 -2.50
N ASP A 237 -37.15 -3.63 -1.85
CA ASP A 237 -36.73 -4.76 -1.02
C ASP A 237 -36.63 -6.02 -1.87
N TYR A 238 -35.41 -6.47 -2.16
CA TYR A 238 -35.16 -7.66 -2.98
C TYR A 238 -35.21 -8.97 -2.19
N LEU A 239 -35.40 -8.90 -0.86
CA LEU A 239 -35.46 -10.05 0.03
C LEU A 239 -36.64 -9.95 1.02
N PRO A 240 -37.88 -9.69 0.56
CA PRO A 240 -38.99 -9.28 1.42
C PRO A 240 -39.47 -10.37 2.39
N SER A 241 -39.14 -11.64 2.12
CA SER A 241 -39.49 -12.77 2.99
C SER A 241 -38.57 -12.94 4.21
N LEU A 242 -37.51 -12.14 4.32
CA LEU A 242 -36.51 -12.24 5.39
C LEU A 242 -36.63 -11.06 6.36
N SER A 243 -36.40 -11.32 7.65
CA SER A 243 -36.20 -10.27 8.65
C SER A 243 -34.92 -9.46 8.39
N ALA A 244 -34.76 -8.30 9.06
CA ALA A 244 -33.59 -7.44 8.88
C ALA A 244 -32.26 -8.16 9.21
N GLU A 245 -32.25 -9.00 10.25
CA GLU A 245 -31.06 -9.77 10.63
C GLU A 245 -30.79 -10.92 9.66
N GLU A 246 -31.82 -11.66 9.22
CA GLU A 246 -31.67 -12.71 8.21
C GLU A 246 -31.18 -12.15 6.87
N LYS A 247 -31.67 -10.96 6.47
CA LYS A 247 -31.16 -10.23 5.30
C LYS A 247 -29.68 -9.94 5.45
N ARG A 248 -29.27 -9.38 6.59
CA ARG A 248 -27.86 -9.06 6.85
C ARG A 248 -26.98 -10.32 6.75
N VAL A 249 -27.34 -11.40 7.42
CA VAL A 249 -26.61 -12.68 7.37
C VAL A 249 -26.54 -13.20 5.92
N LYS A 250 -27.64 -13.13 5.16
CA LYS A 250 -27.67 -13.52 3.75
C LYS A 250 -26.72 -12.66 2.91
N LEU A 251 -26.73 -11.34 3.08
CA LEU A 251 -25.88 -10.40 2.34
C LEU A 251 -24.39 -10.53 2.71
N ILE A 252 -24.07 -10.95 3.94
CA ILE A 252 -22.69 -11.24 4.35
C ILE A 252 -22.13 -12.45 3.56
N LYS A 253 -22.97 -13.44 3.25
CA LYS A 253 -22.60 -14.66 2.52
C LYS A 253 -22.90 -14.62 1.01
N THR A 254 -23.31 -13.46 0.49
CA THR A 254 -23.61 -13.28 -0.94
C THR A 254 -22.69 -12.19 -1.48
N SER A 255 -21.98 -12.45 -2.59
CA SER A 255 -21.18 -11.41 -3.25
C SER A 255 -22.09 -10.28 -3.75
N TYR A 256 -21.58 -9.05 -3.89
CA TYR A 256 -22.38 -7.97 -4.47
C TYR A 256 -22.77 -8.29 -5.92
N LYS A 257 -21.89 -8.96 -6.68
CA LYS A 257 -22.22 -9.51 -8.01
C LYS A 257 -23.44 -10.44 -7.96
N ASP A 258 -23.44 -11.43 -7.07
CA ASP A 258 -24.54 -12.40 -6.99
C ASP A 258 -25.82 -11.77 -6.48
N PHE A 259 -25.73 -10.81 -5.56
CA PHE A 259 -26.87 -10.01 -5.14
C PHE A 259 -27.50 -9.28 -6.33
N LEU A 260 -26.69 -8.59 -7.14
CA LEU A 260 -27.16 -7.88 -8.32
C LEU A 260 -27.83 -8.83 -9.33
N LEU A 261 -27.18 -9.93 -9.67
CA LEU A 261 -27.68 -10.86 -10.70
C LEU A 261 -28.86 -11.72 -10.24
N ARG A 262 -28.86 -12.20 -9.00
CA ARG A 262 -29.82 -13.21 -8.52
C ARG A 262 -30.97 -12.61 -7.72
N SER A 263 -30.69 -11.60 -6.92
CA SER A 263 -31.70 -10.93 -6.07
C SER A 263 -32.30 -9.74 -6.79
N ALA A 264 -31.47 -8.78 -7.22
CA ALA A 264 -31.93 -7.58 -7.92
C ALA A 264 -32.25 -7.82 -9.40
N LYS A 265 -31.85 -8.99 -9.94
CA LYS A 265 -32.10 -9.47 -11.30
C LYS A 265 -31.75 -8.45 -12.38
N VAL A 266 -30.61 -7.78 -12.22
CA VAL A 266 -30.15 -6.79 -13.19
C VAL A 266 -29.53 -7.46 -14.43
N HIS A 267 -29.55 -6.75 -15.55
CA HIS A 267 -28.80 -7.11 -16.75
C HIS A 267 -27.29 -7.26 -16.47
N ALA A 268 -26.63 -8.21 -17.13
CA ALA A 268 -25.23 -8.55 -16.86
C ALA A 268 -24.23 -7.40 -17.10
N ASP A 269 -24.56 -6.46 -17.98
CA ASP A 269 -23.72 -5.28 -18.23
C ASP A 269 -23.58 -4.36 -17.01
N VAL A 270 -24.54 -4.37 -16.07
CA VAL A 270 -24.44 -3.63 -14.80
C VAL A 270 -23.23 -4.08 -14.00
N ILE A 271 -22.87 -5.37 -14.09
CA ILE A 271 -21.70 -5.92 -13.40
C ILE A 271 -20.42 -5.29 -13.92
N LYS A 272 -20.30 -5.04 -15.23
CA LYS A 272 -19.12 -4.40 -15.83
C LYS A 272 -18.86 -3.02 -15.23
N VAL A 273 -19.91 -2.26 -14.94
CA VAL A 273 -19.81 -0.90 -14.37
C VAL A 273 -19.22 -0.94 -12.97
N PHE A 274 -19.68 -1.86 -12.12
CA PHE A 274 -19.27 -1.92 -10.72
C PHE A 274 -18.10 -2.86 -10.45
N GLN A 275 -17.67 -3.67 -11.42
CA GLN A 275 -16.72 -4.76 -11.22
C GLN A 275 -15.49 -4.34 -10.44
N SER A 276 -14.89 -3.20 -10.80
CA SER A 276 -13.67 -2.68 -10.20
C SER A 276 -13.87 -1.60 -9.14
N ALA A 277 -15.10 -1.24 -8.80
CA ALA A 277 -15.38 -0.22 -7.79
C ALA A 277 -14.75 -0.50 -6.40
N PRO A 278 -14.70 -1.75 -5.89
CA PRO A 278 -14.11 -2.03 -4.57
C PRO A 278 -12.58 -2.18 -4.58
N HIS A 279 -11.93 -2.09 -5.74
CA HIS A 279 -10.49 -2.33 -5.91
C HIS A 279 -9.62 -1.55 -4.93
N GLY A 280 -9.88 -0.25 -4.74
CA GLY A 280 -9.02 0.59 -3.89
C GLY A 280 -8.99 0.22 -2.40
N LEU A 281 -10.01 -0.49 -1.93
CA LEU A 281 -10.11 -0.93 -0.53
C LEU A 281 -9.80 -2.42 -0.39
N TYR A 282 -10.37 -3.27 -1.24
CA TYR A 282 -10.29 -4.72 -1.10
C TYR A 282 -9.29 -5.38 -2.06
N GLY A 283 -8.83 -4.68 -3.10
CA GLY A 283 -7.96 -5.24 -4.14
C GLY A 283 -8.57 -6.36 -4.99
N VAL A 284 -9.87 -6.58 -4.87
CA VAL A 284 -10.69 -7.52 -5.66
C VAL A 284 -11.99 -6.85 -6.06
N GLY A 285 -12.68 -7.44 -7.03
CA GLY A 285 -13.95 -6.93 -7.54
C GLY A 285 -15.18 -7.38 -6.74
N ILE A 286 -16.35 -6.92 -7.21
CA ILE A 286 -17.66 -7.18 -6.55
C ILE A 286 -18.08 -8.65 -6.52
N ASP A 287 -17.39 -9.51 -7.25
CA ASP A 287 -17.52 -10.97 -7.20
C ASP A 287 -16.91 -11.59 -5.95
N ALA A 288 -15.98 -10.89 -5.29
CA ALA A 288 -15.29 -11.35 -4.10
C ALA A 288 -15.43 -10.40 -2.89
N VAL A 289 -16.39 -9.47 -2.95
CA VAL A 289 -16.78 -8.60 -1.82
C VAL A 289 -18.25 -8.83 -1.49
N SER A 290 -18.57 -9.01 -0.21
CA SER A 290 -19.95 -9.28 0.22
C SER A 290 -20.87 -8.11 -0.05
N ALA A 291 -22.13 -8.41 -0.35
CA ALA A 291 -23.17 -7.41 -0.55
C ALA A 291 -23.38 -6.56 0.72
N ASP A 292 -23.19 -7.13 1.92
CA ASP A 292 -23.24 -6.37 3.17
C ASP A 292 -22.09 -5.36 3.32
N ASN A 293 -20.88 -5.71 2.87
CA ASN A 293 -19.76 -4.77 2.81
C ASN A 293 -20.07 -3.64 1.83
N CYS A 294 -20.52 -3.96 0.62
CA CYS A 294 -20.92 -2.97 -0.38
C CYS A 294 -22.05 -2.05 0.11
N ARG A 295 -23.07 -2.60 0.77
CA ARG A 295 -24.13 -1.84 1.44
C ARG A 295 -23.57 -0.85 2.46
N GLY A 296 -22.68 -1.32 3.34
CA GLY A 296 -22.03 -0.48 4.35
C GLY A 296 -21.13 0.63 3.77
N MET A 297 -20.70 0.48 2.52
CA MET A 297 -19.95 1.50 1.76
C MET A 297 -20.85 2.41 0.91
N GLY A 298 -22.17 2.19 0.92
CA GLY A 298 -23.13 3.01 0.19
C GLY A 298 -23.33 2.62 -1.28
N TYR A 299 -22.98 1.39 -1.69
CA TYR A 299 -23.23 0.94 -3.06
C TYR A 299 -24.75 0.97 -3.38
N PRO A 300 -25.16 1.12 -4.65
CA PRO A 300 -26.57 1.22 -5.02
C PRO A 300 -27.32 -0.13 -4.86
N GLY A 301 -28.65 -0.07 -4.81
CA GLY A 301 -29.51 -1.26 -4.70
C GLY A 301 -29.94 -1.67 -3.28
N PHE A 302 -29.65 -0.87 -2.25
CA PHE A 302 -30.02 -1.20 -0.86
C PHE A 302 -31.03 -0.26 -0.20
N LYS A 303 -31.55 0.76 -0.91
CA LYS A 303 -32.47 1.78 -0.35
C LYS A 303 -33.72 1.17 0.30
N GLY A 304 -34.30 0.13 -0.28
CA GLY A 304 -35.46 -0.58 0.25
C GLY A 304 -35.13 -1.71 1.23
N MET A 305 -33.85 -1.91 1.58
CA MET A 305 -33.40 -2.97 2.49
C MET A 305 -32.64 -2.37 3.68
N PRO A 306 -33.30 -1.56 4.53
CA PRO A 306 -32.67 -1.06 5.74
C PRO A 306 -32.27 -2.25 6.61
N ALA A 307 -31.01 -2.26 7.02
CA ALA A 307 -30.45 -3.23 7.95
C ALA A 307 -29.76 -2.44 9.07
N PRO A 308 -29.57 -3.04 10.25
CA PRO A 308 -28.94 -2.37 11.38
C PRO A 308 -27.66 -1.66 10.91
N PRO A 309 -27.46 -0.38 11.31
CA PRO A 309 -26.22 0.29 11.00
C PRO A 309 -25.08 -0.55 11.58
N ARG A 310 -23.98 -0.66 10.84
CA ARG A 310 -22.75 -1.14 11.48
C ARG A 310 -22.43 -0.16 12.60
N GLU A 311 -22.09 -0.65 13.77
CA GLU A 311 -21.45 0.16 14.81
C GLU A 311 -20.15 0.71 14.23
N ARG A 312 -20.25 1.88 13.62
CA ARG A 312 -19.12 2.71 13.22
C ARG A 312 -19.29 3.95 14.07
N GLY A 313 -18.25 4.29 14.84
CA GLY A 313 -18.23 5.56 15.55
C GLY A 313 -18.36 6.74 14.59
N GLU A 314 -18.35 7.96 15.12
CA GLU A 314 -18.49 9.16 14.30
C GLU A 314 -17.53 9.15 13.10
N ARG A 315 -18.09 9.41 11.91
CA ARG A 315 -17.32 9.43 10.67
C ARG A 315 -16.56 10.75 10.59
N GLU A 316 -15.26 10.68 10.76
CA GLU A 316 -14.40 11.84 10.62
C GLU A 316 -14.27 12.28 9.15
N PRO A 317 -14.01 13.58 8.89
CA PRO A 317 -13.72 14.06 7.55
C PRO A 317 -12.44 13.43 7.00
N TYR A 318 -12.42 13.14 5.70
CA TYR A 318 -11.27 12.57 5.01
C TYR A 318 -10.26 13.67 4.63
N ILE A 319 -9.65 14.28 5.66
CA ILE A 319 -8.79 15.48 5.53
C ILE A 319 -7.36 15.31 6.07
N PHE A 320 -7.10 14.22 6.77
CA PHE A 320 -5.84 14.00 7.49
C PHE A 320 -4.75 13.46 6.55
N HIS A 321 -4.24 14.33 5.69
CA HIS A 321 -3.21 14.03 4.70
C HIS A 321 -2.02 14.96 4.87
N PHE A 322 -0.81 14.40 4.86
CA PHE A 322 0.36 15.17 4.40
C PHE A 322 0.46 15.06 2.87
N PRO A 323 1.19 15.96 2.19
CA PRO A 323 1.45 15.84 0.76
C PRO A 323 2.14 14.52 0.34
N ASP A 324 2.96 13.93 1.22
CA ASP A 324 3.59 12.63 1.03
C ASP A 324 2.86 11.48 1.76
N GLY A 325 1.57 11.67 2.08
CA GLY A 325 0.79 10.70 2.85
C GLY A 325 1.42 10.44 4.22
N ASN A 326 1.51 9.18 4.65
CA ASN A 326 2.12 8.89 5.96
C ASN A 326 3.65 8.83 5.95
N ALA A 327 4.32 9.15 4.83
CA ALA A 327 5.78 9.21 4.80
C ALA A 327 6.32 10.28 5.77
N SER A 328 5.61 11.39 5.96
CA SER A 328 5.96 12.38 6.99
C SER A 328 5.95 11.81 8.41
N ILE A 329 5.08 10.85 8.74
CA ILE A 329 5.10 10.17 10.05
C ILE A 329 6.40 9.36 10.20
N ALA A 330 6.77 8.59 9.17
CA ALA A 330 8.01 7.82 9.18
C ALA A 330 9.25 8.73 9.29
N ARG A 331 9.25 9.86 8.58
CA ARG A 331 10.35 10.85 8.62
C ARG A 331 10.47 11.53 9.98
N LEU A 332 9.34 11.83 10.64
CA LEU A 332 9.32 12.34 12.02
C LEU A 332 9.83 11.29 13.02
N LEU A 333 9.45 10.03 12.87
CA LEU A 333 9.99 8.93 13.67
C LEU A 333 11.51 8.79 13.49
N VAL A 334 12.00 8.81 12.25
CA VAL A 334 13.44 8.75 11.96
C VAL A 334 14.18 9.95 12.55
N ARG A 335 13.63 11.18 12.46
CA ARG A 335 14.20 12.37 13.10
C ARG A 335 14.30 12.24 14.62
N THR A 336 13.31 11.60 15.25
CA THR A 336 13.30 11.33 16.70
C THR A 336 14.29 10.23 17.10
N LEU A 337 14.41 9.19 16.29
CA LEU A 337 15.27 8.03 16.55
C LEU A 337 16.75 8.32 16.27
N VAL A 338 17.03 9.04 15.18
CA VAL A 338 18.36 9.42 14.72
C VAL A 338 18.42 10.96 14.61
N PRO A 339 18.75 11.66 15.71
CA PRO A 339 18.85 13.11 15.71
C PRO A 339 19.83 13.62 14.65
N GLY A 340 19.47 14.71 13.96
CA GLY A 340 20.26 15.27 12.85
C GLY A 340 19.93 14.67 11.47
N SER A 341 19.05 13.67 11.39
CA SER A 341 18.67 13.03 10.11
C SER A 341 17.76 13.91 9.25
N ALA A 342 17.14 14.95 9.81
CA ALA A 342 16.50 16.01 9.06
C ALA A 342 16.55 17.33 9.85
N PRO A 343 16.63 18.50 9.18
CA PRO A 343 16.49 19.79 9.84
C PRO A 343 15.06 20.00 10.38
N GLY A 344 14.88 21.05 11.18
CA GLY A 344 13.58 21.43 11.73
C GLY A 344 13.14 20.60 12.94
N ARG A 345 11.94 20.91 13.46
CA ARG A 345 11.39 20.35 14.71
C ARG A 345 9.86 20.15 14.69
N THR A 346 9.18 20.54 13.62
CA THR A 346 7.71 20.55 13.53
C THR A 346 7.18 19.55 12.50
N MET A 347 5.88 19.26 12.52
CA MET A 347 5.23 18.49 11.45
C MET A 347 5.13 19.29 10.14
N GLU A 348 5.32 20.62 10.17
CA GLU A 348 5.31 21.45 8.97
C GLU A 348 6.65 21.44 8.25
N ASP A 349 7.75 21.66 8.98
CA ASP A 349 9.07 21.73 8.37
C ASP A 349 9.54 20.37 7.83
N ILE A 350 9.05 19.27 8.40
CA ILE A 350 9.41 17.94 7.91
C ILE A 350 8.94 17.78 6.46
N VAL A 351 7.87 18.42 6.02
CA VAL A 351 7.31 18.24 4.66
C VAL A 351 8.33 18.58 3.57
N THR A 352 9.14 19.62 3.77
CA THR A 352 10.16 20.09 2.81
C THR A 352 11.59 19.76 3.23
N ALA A 353 11.82 19.27 4.47
CA ALA A 353 13.15 18.93 4.98
C ALA A 353 13.82 17.77 4.20
N LYS A 354 15.03 18.00 3.67
CA LYS A 354 15.80 16.91 3.05
C LYS A 354 16.35 15.96 4.13
N MET A 355 16.05 14.66 4.01
CA MET A 355 16.62 13.63 4.90
C MET A 355 18.12 13.43 4.59
N ASN A 356 18.93 13.31 5.63
CA ASN A 356 20.33 12.92 5.56
C ASN A 356 20.48 11.41 5.77
N TYR A 357 20.56 10.66 4.67
CA TYR A 357 20.67 9.20 4.71
C TYR A 357 22.03 8.71 5.23
N ALA A 358 23.10 9.51 5.08
CA ALA A 358 24.46 9.09 5.41
C ALA A 358 24.66 8.82 6.92
N ILE A 359 23.82 9.39 7.78
CA ILE A 359 23.93 9.22 9.24
C ILE A 359 22.99 8.14 9.80
N LEU A 360 22.13 7.53 8.97
CA LEU A 360 21.15 6.55 9.44
C LEU A 360 21.82 5.31 10.05
N ASP A 361 22.92 4.87 9.46
CA ASP A 361 23.73 3.74 9.94
C ASP A 361 25.10 4.23 10.45
N ASP A 362 25.11 5.19 11.37
CA ASP A 362 26.31 5.68 12.04
C ASP A 362 26.64 4.83 13.29
N PRO A 363 27.84 4.23 13.40
CA PRO A 363 28.26 3.46 14.58
C PRO A 363 28.23 4.24 15.90
N ALA A 364 28.32 5.57 15.88
CA ALA A 364 28.23 6.42 17.07
C ALA A 364 26.78 6.63 17.55
N SER A 365 25.79 6.30 16.71
CA SER A 365 24.37 6.44 17.06
C SER A 365 23.85 5.24 17.86
N PRO A 366 23.07 5.44 18.94
CA PRO A 366 22.43 4.35 19.65
C PRO A 366 21.34 3.66 18.80
N VAL A 367 20.72 4.37 17.85
CA VAL A 367 19.78 3.76 16.89
C VAL A 367 20.38 3.82 15.51
N ARG A 368 20.41 2.67 14.84
CA ARG A 368 20.92 2.53 13.49
C ARG A 368 19.86 1.97 12.57
N ILE A 369 19.64 2.62 11.45
CA ILE A 369 18.71 2.19 10.41
C ILE A 369 19.53 1.82 9.19
N ARG A 370 19.67 0.52 8.97
CA ARG A 370 20.50 -0.08 7.94
C ARG A 370 19.61 -0.52 6.78
N LEU A 371 19.60 0.30 5.74
CA LEU A 371 18.84 0.09 4.50
C LEU A 371 19.57 -0.91 3.58
N ASN A 372 18.90 -1.36 2.51
CA ASN A 372 19.41 -2.35 1.54
C ASN A 372 19.96 -3.62 2.22
N SER A 373 19.34 -4.03 3.32
CA SER A 373 19.79 -5.11 4.20
C SER A 373 18.65 -6.07 4.48
N THR A 374 18.63 -7.19 3.76
CA THR A 374 17.55 -8.17 3.86
C THR A 374 17.90 -9.22 4.89
N ALA A 375 17.17 -9.28 6.00
CA ALA A 375 17.29 -10.38 6.94
C ALA A 375 16.94 -11.72 6.28
N ILE A 376 17.72 -12.76 6.55
CA ILE A 376 17.55 -14.11 6.00
C ILE A 376 17.45 -15.18 7.08
N ARG A 377 17.85 -14.89 8.33
CA ARG A 377 17.68 -15.80 9.46
C ARG A 377 17.56 -15.02 10.78
N ALA A 378 16.72 -15.49 11.69
CA ALA A 378 16.66 -15.05 13.08
C ALA A 378 16.51 -16.28 13.99
N ALA A 379 17.42 -16.42 14.96
CA ALA A 379 17.49 -17.60 15.82
C ALA A 379 18.03 -17.27 17.20
N HIS A 380 17.68 -18.09 18.19
CA HIS A 380 18.29 -18.02 19.52
C HIS A 380 19.75 -18.48 19.47
N VAL A 381 20.60 -17.87 20.30
CA VAL A 381 21.98 -18.34 20.50
C VAL A 381 21.96 -19.40 21.60
N GLY A 382 22.01 -20.67 21.21
CA GLY A 382 21.89 -21.82 22.12
C GLY A 382 20.45 -22.32 22.26
N ASP A 383 20.14 -22.98 23.39
CA ASP A 383 18.79 -23.49 23.65
C ASP A 383 17.79 -22.35 23.87
N ARG A 384 16.64 -22.41 23.21
CA ARG A 384 15.61 -21.35 23.26
C ARG A 384 15.16 -21.00 24.67
N ALA A 385 15.09 -21.96 25.59
CA ALA A 385 14.57 -21.73 26.94
C ALA A 385 15.56 -20.99 27.84
N THR A 386 16.87 -21.05 27.53
CA THR A 386 17.94 -20.49 28.36
C THR A 386 18.79 -19.46 27.62
N ALA A 387 18.61 -19.29 26.31
CA ALA A 387 19.32 -18.32 25.50
C ALA A 387 19.18 -16.92 26.11
N THR A 388 20.26 -16.14 26.07
CA THR A 388 20.31 -14.73 26.48
C THR A 388 20.33 -13.79 25.27
N GLU A 389 20.61 -14.32 24.08
CA GLU A 389 20.76 -13.56 22.85
C GLU A 389 20.04 -14.23 21.67
N VAL A 390 19.82 -13.43 20.63
CA VAL A 390 19.39 -13.84 19.31
C VAL A 390 20.41 -13.38 18.28
N GLU A 391 20.66 -14.22 17.28
CA GLU A 391 21.50 -13.92 16.13
C GLU A 391 20.60 -13.69 14.91
N VAL A 392 20.77 -12.56 14.24
CA VAL A 392 20.10 -12.22 12.99
C VAL A 392 21.13 -12.20 11.86
N THR A 393 20.95 -13.08 10.88
CA THR A 393 21.73 -13.07 9.64
C THR A 393 21.01 -12.26 8.58
N TYR A 394 21.72 -11.39 7.88
CA TYR A 394 21.17 -10.55 6.82
C TYR A 394 22.15 -10.42 5.65
N VAL A 395 21.63 -10.08 4.47
CA VAL A 395 22.43 -9.88 3.25
C VAL A 395 22.46 -8.40 2.91
N ARG A 396 23.67 -7.88 2.69
CA ARG A 396 23.94 -6.50 2.28
C ARG A 396 25.10 -6.47 1.30
N GLY A 397 24.92 -5.79 0.16
CA GLY A 397 25.92 -5.76 -0.92
C GLY A 397 26.38 -7.15 -1.37
N GLY A 398 25.43 -8.10 -1.47
CA GLY A 398 25.70 -9.49 -1.82
C GLY A 398 26.37 -10.36 -0.73
N LYS A 399 26.72 -9.80 0.43
CA LYS A 399 27.41 -10.50 1.52
C LYS A 399 26.47 -10.81 2.67
N ALA A 400 26.56 -12.02 3.21
CA ALA A 400 25.86 -12.40 4.44
C ALA A 400 26.65 -11.92 5.67
N LEU A 401 25.95 -11.29 6.61
CA LEU A 401 26.49 -10.70 7.84
C LEU A 401 25.62 -11.11 9.03
N LYS A 402 26.18 -11.07 10.25
CA LYS A 402 25.48 -11.40 11.50
C LYS A 402 25.49 -10.23 12.47
N ALA A 403 24.34 -9.98 13.09
CA ALA A 403 24.21 -9.11 14.25
C ALA A 403 23.63 -9.91 15.43
N ARG A 404 24.12 -9.63 16.65
CA ARG A 404 23.61 -10.24 17.89
C ARG A 404 22.82 -9.21 18.70
N ALA A 405 21.76 -9.65 19.37
CA ALA A 405 21.05 -8.82 20.33
C ALA A 405 20.40 -9.58 21.48
N ALA A 406 20.06 -8.87 22.55
CA ALA A 406 19.28 -9.43 23.65
C ALA A 406 17.83 -9.79 23.23
N GLN A 407 17.25 -9.03 22.29
CA GLN A 407 15.88 -9.22 21.79
C GLN A 407 15.81 -9.00 20.27
N CYS A 408 14.81 -9.63 19.63
CA CYS A 408 14.47 -9.36 18.23
C CYS A 408 12.97 -9.12 18.05
N ILE A 409 12.62 -8.11 17.24
CA ILE A 409 11.27 -7.89 16.75
C ILE A 409 11.25 -8.10 15.23
N LEU A 410 10.47 -9.08 14.77
CA LEU A 410 10.15 -9.27 13.36
C LEU A 410 8.96 -8.38 13.00
N ALA A 411 9.25 -7.20 12.45
CA ALA A 411 8.28 -6.23 11.93
C ALA A 411 8.07 -6.35 10.40
N CYS A 412 8.62 -7.38 9.78
CA CYS A 412 8.45 -7.72 8.37
C CYS A 412 7.13 -8.48 8.11
N TYR A 413 6.77 -8.72 6.85
CA TYR A 413 5.54 -9.45 6.51
C TYR A 413 5.50 -10.83 7.17
N ASN A 414 4.39 -11.16 7.83
CA ASN A 414 4.28 -12.40 8.62
C ASN A 414 4.55 -13.65 7.78
N MET A 415 4.12 -13.66 6.52
CA MET A 415 4.32 -14.78 5.59
C MET A 415 5.79 -15.08 5.25
N VAL A 416 6.73 -14.18 5.57
CA VAL A 416 8.18 -14.39 5.37
C VAL A 416 8.81 -15.05 6.61
N ILE A 417 8.22 -14.87 7.79
CA ILE A 417 8.77 -15.35 9.07
C ILE A 417 9.02 -16.87 9.12
N PRO A 418 8.16 -17.75 8.55
CA PRO A 418 8.43 -19.18 8.52
C PRO A 418 9.75 -19.58 7.85
N TYR A 419 10.25 -18.75 6.93
CA TYR A 419 11.55 -18.94 6.27
C TYR A 419 12.71 -18.33 7.08
N LEU A 420 12.46 -17.22 7.78
CA LEU A 420 13.45 -16.51 8.60
C LEU A 420 13.74 -17.22 9.93
N CYS A 421 12.72 -17.80 10.56
CA CYS A 421 12.80 -18.41 11.88
C CYS A 421 12.24 -19.84 11.84
N PRO A 422 12.98 -20.79 11.23
CA PRO A 422 12.49 -22.16 11.04
C PRO A 422 12.31 -22.95 12.35
N GLU A 423 12.91 -22.48 13.45
CA GLU A 423 12.81 -23.04 14.80
C GLU A 423 11.39 -22.94 15.38
N MET A 424 10.53 -22.07 14.83
CA MET A 424 9.13 -21.96 15.24
C MET A 424 8.35 -23.26 15.01
N SER A 425 7.35 -23.49 15.88
CA SER A 425 6.43 -24.63 15.73
C SER A 425 5.66 -24.58 14.41
N ASP A 426 5.31 -25.74 13.86
CA ASP A 426 4.56 -25.82 12.59
C ASP A 426 3.22 -25.08 12.68
N LYS A 427 2.49 -25.22 13.80
CA LYS A 427 1.25 -24.48 14.06
C LYS A 427 1.42 -22.96 13.95
N GLN A 428 2.52 -22.42 14.47
CA GLN A 428 2.78 -20.98 14.38
C GLN A 428 3.17 -20.57 12.96
N LYS A 429 3.99 -21.39 12.28
CA LYS A 429 4.41 -21.15 10.89
C LYS A 429 3.22 -21.17 9.91
N GLU A 430 2.32 -22.14 10.05
CA GLU A 430 1.08 -22.22 9.28
C GLU A 430 0.19 -20.99 9.49
N ALA A 431 0.04 -20.55 10.74
CA ALA A 431 -0.74 -19.37 11.08
C ALA A 431 -0.14 -18.08 10.50
N LEU A 432 1.19 -17.95 10.51
CA LEU A 432 1.91 -16.82 9.90
C LEU A 432 1.81 -16.82 8.37
N ALA A 433 1.78 -18.01 7.74
CA ALA A 433 1.64 -18.17 6.30
C ALA A 433 0.19 -18.05 5.79
N TYR A 434 -0.80 -18.01 6.69
CA TYR A 434 -2.22 -18.04 6.34
C TYR A 434 -2.67 -16.84 5.50
N ALA A 435 -2.16 -15.65 5.82
CA ALA A 435 -2.54 -14.41 5.16
C ALA A 435 -1.92 -14.31 3.76
N VAL A 436 -2.75 -13.98 2.76
CA VAL A 436 -2.28 -13.63 1.42
C VAL A 436 -2.45 -12.13 1.24
N LYS A 437 -1.31 -11.41 1.19
CA LYS A 437 -1.32 -9.95 1.05
C LYS A 437 -1.97 -9.51 -0.25
N ILE A 438 -2.63 -8.36 -0.20
CA ILE A 438 -3.39 -7.79 -1.30
C ILE A 438 -2.45 -7.01 -2.24
N PRO A 439 -2.34 -7.36 -3.53
CA PRO A 439 -1.51 -6.60 -4.49
C PRO A 439 -2.07 -5.19 -4.74
N LEU A 440 -1.18 -4.19 -4.74
CA LEU A 440 -1.56 -2.78 -4.91
C LEU A 440 -0.53 -2.04 -5.77
N VAL A 441 -0.99 -1.11 -6.60
CA VAL A 441 -0.12 -0.20 -7.35
C VAL A 441 -0.66 1.22 -7.24
N TYR A 442 0.16 2.11 -6.70
CA TYR A 442 -0.05 3.56 -6.68
C TYR A 442 1.00 4.22 -7.56
N THR A 443 0.55 4.95 -8.58
CA THR A 443 1.43 5.59 -9.56
C THR A 443 1.23 7.09 -9.53
N ASN A 444 2.34 7.82 -9.41
CA ASN A 444 2.37 9.27 -9.55
C ASN A 444 2.89 9.62 -10.95
N VAL A 445 2.12 10.39 -11.70
CA VAL A 445 2.48 10.89 -13.03
C VAL A 445 2.58 12.40 -12.96
N GLN A 446 3.77 12.95 -13.16
CA GLN A 446 3.95 14.38 -13.29
C GLN A 446 3.49 14.81 -14.68
N ILE A 447 2.48 15.67 -14.72
CA ILE A 447 2.03 16.32 -15.94
C ILE A 447 2.47 17.79 -15.96
N ARG A 448 2.76 18.29 -17.15
CA ARG A 448 3.25 19.66 -17.38
C ARG A 448 2.29 20.72 -16.85
N ASN A 449 1.00 20.48 -17.03
CA ASN A 449 -0.10 21.32 -16.56
C ASN A 449 -1.38 20.47 -16.56
N TRP A 450 -2.43 20.91 -15.88
CA TRP A 450 -3.70 20.19 -15.77
C TRP A 450 -4.86 20.91 -16.48
N LYS A 451 -4.56 21.78 -17.45
CA LYS A 451 -5.56 22.39 -18.35
C LYS A 451 -6.47 21.38 -19.03
N PRO A 452 -6.02 20.19 -19.48
CA PRO A 452 -6.90 19.16 -20.04
C PRO A 452 -8.02 18.74 -19.09
N PHE A 453 -7.68 18.48 -17.82
CA PHE A 453 -8.65 18.13 -16.77
C PHE A 453 -9.61 19.29 -16.51
N HIS A 454 -9.09 20.51 -16.40
CA HIS A 454 -9.91 21.71 -16.22
C HIS A 454 -10.86 21.95 -17.40
N LYS A 455 -10.40 21.79 -18.65
CA LYS A 455 -11.21 21.92 -19.88
C LYS A 455 -12.37 20.93 -19.92
N LEU A 456 -12.16 19.72 -19.42
CA LEU A 456 -13.21 18.70 -19.30
C LEU A 456 -14.09 18.89 -18.07
N GLY A 457 -13.73 19.79 -17.17
CA GLY A 457 -14.42 19.97 -15.89
C GLY A 457 -14.26 18.76 -14.97
N LEU A 458 -13.08 18.13 -14.94
CA LEU A 458 -12.84 16.87 -14.22
C LEU A 458 -11.69 16.97 -13.21
N ASN A 459 -11.82 16.27 -12.09
CA ASN A 459 -10.72 16.06 -11.14
C ASN A 459 -10.45 14.58 -10.81
N ASN A 460 -11.34 13.67 -11.22
CA ASN A 460 -11.21 12.24 -11.02
C ASN A 460 -11.96 11.46 -12.11
N ILE A 461 -11.37 10.38 -12.57
CA ILE A 461 -11.93 9.50 -13.59
C ILE A 461 -11.82 8.05 -13.11
N TYR A 462 -12.96 7.36 -12.96
CA TYR A 462 -13.04 5.92 -12.73
C TYR A 462 -13.02 5.16 -14.06
N CYS A 463 -12.33 4.03 -14.13
CA CYS A 463 -12.11 3.27 -15.37
C CYS A 463 -12.42 1.77 -15.13
N PRO A 464 -13.69 1.33 -15.16
CA PRO A 464 -14.10 -0.02 -14.77
C PRO A 464 -13.48 -1.15 -15.59
N GLY A 465 -13.19 -0.94 -16.87
CA GLY A 465 -12.48 -1.91 -17.72
C GLY A 465 -11.03 -1.52 -18.02
N GLY A 466 -10.55 -0.43 -17.44
CA GLY A 466 -9.20 0.09 -17.68
C GLY A 466 -8.11 -0.67 -16.94
N TYR A 467 -6.88 -0.59 -17.46
CA TYR A 467 -5.71 -1.19 -16.81
C TYR A 467 -5.42 -0.55 -15.43
N PHE A 468 -5.44 0.78 -15.36
CA PHE A 468 -5.64 1.52 -14.11
C PHE A 468 -7.13 1.77 -13.90
N SER A 469 -7.62 1.48 -12.69
CA SER A 469 -9.04 1.63 -12.31
C SER A 469 -9.43 3.07 -11.98
N SER A 470 -8.45 3.94 -11.71
CA SER A 470 -8.74 5.37 -11.49
C SER A 470 -7.55 6.28 -11.77
N PHE A 471 -7.88 7.52 -12.14
CA PHE A 471 -6.97 8.66 -12.33
C PHE A 471 -7.53 9.85 -11.57
N SER A 472 -6.71 10.53 -10.77
CA SER A 472 -7.13 11.69 -9.98
C SER A 472 -6.08 12.78 -10.04
N LEU A 473 -6.50 14.03 -10.06
CA LEU A 473 -5.64 15.13 -9.62
C LEU A 473 -5.29 14.89 -8.14
N ASP A 474 -4.06 15.21 -7.77
CA ASP A 474 -3.58 15.05 -6.39
C ASP A 474 -4.39 15.88 -5.38
N PHE A 475 -4.32 15.55 -4.09
CA PHE A 475 -5.05 16.31 -3.08
C PHE A 475 -4.47 17.72 -2.91
N PRO A 476 -5.33 18.77 -2.87
CA PRO A 476 -4.92 20.14 -2.54
C PRO A 476 -4.47 20.31 -1.07
N VAL A 477 -3.30 19.80 -0.74
CA VAL A 477 -2.74 19.81 0.63
C VAL A 477 -1.52 20.72 0.70
N SER A 478 -1.60 21.77 1.52
CA SER A 478 -0.51 22.72 1.79
C SER A 478 -0.13 22.66 3.26
N ILE A 479 1.13 22.35 3.56
CA ILE A 479 1.65 22.26 4.92
C ILE A 479 3.03 22.92 4.96
N GLY A 480 3.22 23.85 5.90
CA GLY A 480 4.45 24.64 6.00
C GLY A 480 4.74 25.39 4.70
N ASP A 481 5.98 25.24 4.22
CA ASP A 481 6.48 25.88 3.00
C ASP A 481 6.01 25.17 1.72
N TYR A 482 5.47 23.95 1.81
CA TYR A 482 4.92 23.28 0.64
C TYR A 482 3.55 23.84 0.28
N LYS A 483 3.38 24.17 -1.01
CA LYS A 483 2.11 24.63 -1.60
C LYS A 483 1.70 23.71 -2.75
N PHE A 484 0.50 23.15 -2.67
CA PHE A 484 -0.08 22.36 -3.76
C PHE A 484 -0.23 23.20 -5.05
N PRO A 485 -0.21 22.59 -6.25
CA PRO A 485 -0.56 23.26 -7.50
C PRO A 485 -2.04 23.69 -7.50
N SER A 486 -2.29 25.00 -7.58
CA SER A 486 -3.62 25.62 -7.44
C SER A 486 -4.18 26.17 -8.75
N SER A 487 -3.36 26.35 -9.80
CA SER A 487 -3.82 26.85 -11.11
C SER A 487 -3.62 25.82 -12.22
N PRO A 488 -4.56 25.68 -13.19
CA PRO A 488 -4.46 24.75 -14.31
C PRO A 488 -3.14 24.80 -15.11
N GLU A 489 -2.46 25.94 -15.13
CA GLU A 489 -1.18 26.20 -15.79
C GLU A 489 0.01 25.49 -15.13
N GLU A 490 -0.10 25.16 -13.86
CA GLU A 490 1.00 24.63 -13.05
C GLU A 490 1.18 23.14 -13.28
N SER A 491 2.44 22.67 -13.26
CA SER A 491 2.71 21.23 -13.23
C SER A 491 2.13 20.62 -11.96
N CYS A 492 1.50 19.46 -12.11
CA CYS A 492 0.88 18.74 -11.01
C CYS A 492 1.11 17.24 -11.12
N LEU A 493 0.77 16.51 -10.07
CA LEU A 493 0.75 15.06 -10.07
C LEU A 493 -0.66 14.55 -10.36
N LEU A 494 -0.72 13.50 -11.17
CA LEU A 494 -1.87 12.60 -11.20
C LEU A 494 -1.55 11.39 -10.32
N HIS A 495 -2.52 11.01 -9.50
CA HIS A 495 -2.50 9.75 -8.78
C HIS A 495 -3.35 8.70 -9.51
N LEU A 496 -2.73 7.58 -9.85
CA LEU A 496 -3.33 6.47 -10.56
C LEU A 496 -3.32 5.22 -9.69
N MET A 497 -4.40 4.45 -9.75
CA MET A 497 -4.56 3.23 -8.97
C MET A 497 -4.78 2.01 -9.84
N ARG A 498 -4.11 0.90 -9.49
CA ARG A 498 -4.38 -0.44 -10.03
C ARG A 498 -4.26 -1.46 -8.91
N THR A 499 -5.20 -2.39 -8.83
CA THR A 499 -5.10 -3.60 -8.01
C THR A 499 -5.34 -4.80 -8.91
N PRO A 500 -4.29 -5.46 -9.40
CA PRO A 500 -4.48 -6.62 -10.25
C PRO A 500 -5.07 -7.77 -9.44
N CYS A 501 -6.06 -8.41 -10.02
CA CYS A 501 -6.80 -9.53 -9.48
C CYS A 501 -7.26 -10.41 -10.64
N ARG A 502 -7.92 -11.53 -10.34
CA ARG A 502 -8.45 -12.45 -11.36
C ARG A 502 -9.90 -12.79 -11.04
N PRO A 503 -10.86 -11.94 -11.43
CA PRO A 503 -12.28 -12.14 -11.10
C PRO A 503 -12.78 -13.55 -11.43
N GLY A 504 -13.63 -14.10 -10.56
CA GLY A 504 -14.19 -15.45 -10.66
C GLY A 504 -13.50 -16.52 -9.82
N LEU A 505 -12.38 -16.22 -9.16
CA LEU A 505 -11.76 -17.09 -8.14
C LEU A 505 -12.10 -16.62 -6.72
N ASP A 506 -11.75 -17.41 -5.70
CA ASP A 506 -11.76 -16.91 -4.33
C ASP A 506 -10.75 -15.77 -4.15
N CYS A 507 -10.99 -14.90 -3.16
CA CYS A 507 -10.18 -13.69 -3.00
C CYS A 507 -8.67 -13.95 -2.83
N LYS A 508 -8.26 -15.04 -2.14
CA LYS A 508 -6.83 -15.33 -1.92
C LYS A 508 -6.16 -15.77 -3.21
N ASP A 509 -6.84 -16.55 -4.04
CA ASP A 509 -6.34 -16.94 -5.36
C ASP A 509 -6.30 -15.76 -6.33
N GLN A 510 -7.26 -14.83 -6.26
CA GLN A 510 -7.19 -13.57 -7.00
C GLN A 510 -5.95 -12.76 -6.61
N TYR A 511 -5.65 -12.62 -5.32
CA TYR A 511 -4.46 -11.93 -4.83
C TYR A 511 -3.16 -12.62 -5.28
N ARG A 512 -3.10 -13.96 -5.26
CA ARG A 512 -1.93 -14.70 -5.76
C ARG A 512 -1.71 -14.45 -7.25
N ALA A 513 -2.77 -14.46 -8.06
CA ALA A 513 -2.70 -14.15 -9.48
C ALA A 513 -2.23 -12.71 -9.71
N GLY A 514 -2.81 -11.74 -8.99
CA GLY A 514 -2.40 -10.34 -9.06
C GLY A 514 -0.94 -10.10 -8.65
N ARG A 515 -0.46 -10.81 -7.63
CA ARG A 515 0.95 -10.77 -7.23
C ARG A 515 1.87 -11.27 -8.34
N ALA A 516 1.52 -12.38 -8.99
CA ALA A 516 2.32 -12.93 -10.10
C ALA A 516 2.36 -11.95 -11.28
N ASP A 517 1.22 -11.34 -11.63
CA ASP A 517 1.13 -10.27 -12.62
C ASP A 517 2.08 -9.10 -12.28
N LEU A 518 2.02 -8.56 -11.05
CA LEU A 518 2.86 -7.43 -10.67
C LEU A 518 4.36 -7.73 -10.70
N LEU A 519 4.76 -8.93 -10.29
CA LEU A 519 6.16 -9.33 -10.29
C LEU A 519 6.71 -9.41 -11.72
N ALA A 520 5.89 -9.88 -12.67
CA ALA A 520 6.26 -10.01 -14.08
C ALA A 520 6.14 -8.70 -14.88
N THR A 521 5.37 -7.72 -14.40
CA THR A 521 5.11 -6.47 -15.14
C THR A 521 6.30 -5.52 -15.09
N THR A 522 6.75 -5.05 -16.26
CA THR A 522 7.85 -4.09 -16.41
C THR A 522 7.39 -2.63 -16.32
N PHE A 523 8.33 -1.71 -16.14
CA PHE A 523 8.03 -0.27 -16.16
C PHE A 523 7.38 0.17 -17.47
N GLU A 524 7.91 -0.29 -18.61
CA GLU A 524 7.47 0.07 -19.96
C GLU A 524 6.02 -0.34 -20.21
N THR A 525 5.59 -1.44 -19.57
CA THR A 525 4.20 -1.90 -19.62
C THR A 525 3.29 -0.93 -18.87
N PHE A 526 3.67 -0.49 -17.67
CA PHE A 526 2.95 0.56 -16.96
C PHE A 526 2.92 1.86 -17.74
N GLU A 527 4.08 2.35 -18.20
CA GLU A 527 4.19 3.59 -18.96
C GLU A 527 3.31 3.59 -20.22
N ARG A 528 3.31 2.49 -20.98
CA ARG A 528 2.45 2.36 -22.17
C ARG A 528 0.98 2.48 -21.81
N ASN A 529 0.52 1.78 -20.77
CA ASN A 529 -0.88 1.83 -20.34
C ASN A 529 -1.28 3.21 -19.79
N ILE A 530 -0.38 3.89 -19.07
CA ILE A 530 -0.58 5.27 -18.60
C ILE A 530 -0.79 6.19 -19.79
N ARG A 531 0.11 6.13 -20.77
CA ARG A 531 0.07 6.97 -21.97
C ARG A 531 -1.18 6.69 -22.81
N ASP A 532 -1.52 5.42 -23.02
CA ASP A 532 -2.70 5.00 -23.80
C ASP A 532 -4.01 5.46 -23.15
N GLN A 533 -4.22 5.13 -21.86
CA GLN A 533 -5.46 5.49 -21.17
C GLN A 533 -5.62 7.02 -21.08
N LEU A 534 -4.57 7.77 -20.76
CA LEU A 534 -4.63 9.24 -20.74
C LEU A 534 -4.93 9.83 -22.12
N ALA A 535 -4.32 9.31 -23.19
CA ALA A 535 -4.60 9.76 -24.55
C ALA A 535 -6.07 9.57 -24.93
N ARG A 536 -6.64 8.41 -24.60
CA ARG A 536 -8.04 8.07 -24.91
C ARG A 536 -9.03 8.89 -24.09
N MET A 537 -8.78 9.03 -22.78
CA MET A 537 -9.63 9.84 -21.90
C MET A 537 -9.61 11.34 -22.25
N LEU A 538 -8.45 11.86 -22.65
CA LEU A 538 -8.24 13.30 -22.87
C LEU A 538 -8.27 13.68 -24.35
N VAL A 539 -8.77 12.81 -25.24
CA VAL A 539 -8.69 12.95 -26.70
C VAL A 539 -9.33 14.24 -27.25
N THR A 540 -10.31 14.82 -26.55
CA THR A 540 -10.99 16.08 -26.95
C THR A 540 -10.28 17.34 -26.43
N THR A 541 -9.14 17.16 -25.78
CA THR A 541 -8.25 18.23 -25.30
C THR A 541 -7.01 18.32 -26.18
N ASP A 542 -6.09 19.21 -25.82
CA ASP A 542 -4.78 19.31 -26.47
C ASP A 542 -3.73 18.37 -25.85
N PHE A 543 -4.09 17.52 -24.88
CA PHE A 543 -3.15 16.63 -24.18
C PHE A 543 -2.44 15.68 -25.13
N ASP A 544 -1.11 15.73 -25.12
CA ASP A 544 -0.24 14.79 -25.81
C ASP A 544 0.61 14.08 -24.77
N PRO A 545 0.44 12.75 -24.55
CA PRO A 545 1.21 12.03 -23.55
C PRO A 545 2.72 12.15 -23.75
N ALA A 546 3.21 12.20 -24.99
CA ALA A 546 4.65 12.28 -25.29
C ALA A 546 5.23 13.64 -24.87
N ARG A 547 4.43 14.69 -25.00
CA ARG A 547 4.81 16.06 -24.65
C ARG A 547 4.56 16.37 -23.17
N ASP A 548 3.41 15.96 -22.65
CA ASP A 548 2.87 16.52 -21.40
C ASP A 548 3.18 15.67 -20.16
N ILE A 549 3.50 14.39 -20.32
CA ILE A 549 4.01 13.57 -19.21
C ILE A 549 5.51 13.83 -19.05
N GLN A 550 5.90 14.32 -17.87
CA GLN A 550 7.28 14.73 -17.59
C GLN A 550 8.06 13.67 -16.79
N ALA A 551 7.37 12.92 -15.92
CA ALA A 551 7.97 11.85 -15.13
C ALA A 551 6.89 10.90 -14.61
N ILE A 552 7.29 9.65 -14.35
CA ILE A 552 6.40 8.60 -13.83
C ILE A 552 7.13 7.85 -12.72
N THR A 553 6.44 7.67 -11.60
CA THR A 553 6.87 6.77 -10.52
C THR A 553 5.76 5.77 -10.22
N VAL A 554 6.02 4.49 -10.49
CA VAL A 554 5.09 3.38 -10.24
C VAL A 554 5.48 2.70 -8.94
N ASN A 555 4.72 2.91 -7.87
CA ASN A 555 4.93 2.19 -6.62
C ASN A 555 4.11 0.90 -6.67
N ARG A 556 4.77 -0.20 -7.05
CA ARG A 556 4.16 -1.53 -7.09
C ARG A 556 4.39 -2.26 -5.77
N TRP A 557 3.34 -2.88 -5.26
CA TRP A 557 3.35 -3.65 -4.03
C TRP A 557 2.69 -5.01 -4.27
N PRO A 558 3.48 -6.01 -4.73
CA PRO A 558 2.99 -7.39 -4.87
C PRO A 558 2.52 -8.00 -3.54
N HIS A 559 2.97 -7.42 -2.42
CA HIS A 559 2.60 -7.75 -1.05
C HIS A 559 2.08 -6.50 -0.32
N GLY A 560 1.01 -5.89 -0.85
CA GLY A 560 0.44 -4.61 -0.40
C GLY A 560 -0.21 -4.66 0.98
N TYR A 561 -1.53 -4.58 1.03
CA TYR A 561 -2.27 -4.54 2.30
C TYR A 561 -2.21 -5.86 3.05
N ALA A 562 -2.31 -5.78 4.38
CA ALA A 562 -2.58 -6.93 5.22
C ALA A 562 -3.91 -7.57 4.79
N TYR A 563 -4.00 -8.89 4.96
CA TYR A 563 -5.22 -9.63 4.62
C TYR A 563 -6.26 -9.46 5.72
N GLU A 564 -7.34 -8.75 5.41
CA GLU A 564 -8.56 -8.73 6.22
C GLU A 564 -9.42 -9.95 5.89
N TYR A 565 -9.99 -10.60 6.90
CA TYR A 565 -10.78 -11.82 6.71
C TYR A 565 -12.00 -11.54 5.84
N ASN A 566 -12.24 -12.41 4.86
CA ASN A 566 -13.32 -12.27 3.90
C ASN A 566 -14.49 -13.20 4.27
N PRO A 567 -15.62 -12.65 4.72
CA PRO A 567 -16.76 -13.45 5.18
C PRO A 567 -17.40 -14.33 4.10
N LEU A 568 -17.15 -14.07 2.81
CA LEU A 568 -17.63 -14.93 1.72
C LEU A 568 -16.95 -16.29 1.69
N PHE A 569 -15.67 -16.34 2.08
CA PHE A 569 -14.82 -17.53 1.94
C PHE A 569 -14.35 -18.08 3.29
N GLU A 570 -14.64 -17.37 4.39
CA GLU A 570 -14.17 -17.71 5.73
C GLU A 570 -15.34 -17.74 6.74
N PRO A 571 -15.19 -18.49 7.86
CA PRO A 571 -16.17 -18.53 8.94
C PRO A 571 -16.37 -17.14 9.56
N LEU A 572 -17.61 -16.81 9.93
CA LEU A 572 -17.96 -15.51 10.54
C LEU A 572 -17.64 -15.45 12.04
N ASP A 573 -17.57 -16.62 12.67
CA ASP A 573 -17.65 -16.86 14.10
C ASP A 573 -16.35 -17.44 14.67
N ARG A 574 -15.23 -17.24 13.97
CA ARG A 574 -13.92 -17.70 14.47
C ARG A 574 -13.57 -16.99 15.78
N PRO A 575 -13.39 -17.73 16.90
CA PRO A 575 -12.95 -17.14 18.16
C PRO A 575 -11.61 -16.41 18.01
N ASP A 576 -11.41 -15.32 18.75
CA ASP A 576 -10.19 -14.52 18.67
C ASP A 576 -8.92 -15.34 18.91
N SER A 577 -8.97 -16.29 19.85
CA SER A 577 -7.86 -17.20 20.18
C SER A 577 -7.47 -18.14 19.02
N GLU A 578 -8.38 -18.37 18.07
CA GLU A 578 -8.20 -19.25 16.92
C GLU A 578 -7.84 -18.48 15.65
N ARG A 579 -7.86 -17.14 15.68
CA ARG A 579 -7.48 -16.32 14.53
C ARG A 579 -6.01 -16.58 14.16
N PRO A 580 -5.69 -16.87 12.88
CA PRO A 580 -4.32 -17.08 12.43
C PRO A 580 -3.36 -15.94 12.80
N CYS A 581 -3.77 -14.68 12.73
CA CYS A 581 -2.94 -13.56 13.18
C CYS A 581 -2.58 -13.66 14.68
N VAL A 582 -3.52 -14.09 15.55
CA VAL A 582 -3.32 -14.26 17.00
C VAL A 582 -2.44 -15.46 17.31
N ILE A 583 -2.63 -16.60 16.63
CA ILE A 583 -1.77 -17.78 16.78
C ILE A 583 -0.35 -17.45 16.30
N GLY A 584 -0.25 -16.81 15.13
CA GLY A 584 1.00 -16.48 14.48
C GLY A 584 1.84 -15.49 15.28
N ARG A 585 1.23 -14.45 15.85
CA ARG A 585 1.93 -13.36 16.56
C ARG A 585 2.45 -13.70 17.95
N LYS A 586 2.21 -14.91 18.45
CA LYS A 586 2.66 -15.31 19.79
C LYS A 586 4.18 -15.12 19.94
N PRO A 587 4.67 -14.66 21.11
CA PRO A 587 6.09 -14.60 21.38
C PRO A 587 6.79 -15.94 21.17
N PHE A 588 7.98 -15.92 20.57
CA PHE A 588 8.82 -17.09 20.39
C PHE A 588 10.16 -16.89 21.11
N GLY A 589 10.17 -17.12 22.43
CA GLY A 589 11.30 -16.75 23.28
C GLY A 589 11.62 -15.27 23.15
N ARG A 590 12.88 -14.92 22.92
CA ARG A 590 13.39 -13.56 22.63
C ARG A 590 13.00 -12.94 21.28
N ILE A 591 12.18 -13.63 20.47
CA ILE A 591 11.71 -13.14 19.17
C ILE A 591 10.23 -12.78 19.27
N LYS A 592 9.87 -11.53 18.95
CA LYS A 592 8.48 -11.04 18.90
C LYS A 592 8.08 -10.69 17.46
N ILE A 593 6.77 -10.61 17.21
CA ILE A 593 6.21 -10.38 15.87
C ILE A 593 5.32 -9.14 15.94
N ALA A 594 5.53 -8.16 15.05
CA ALA A 594 4.96 -6.82 15.23
C ALA A 594 4.38 -6.16 13.98
N ASN A 595 4.42 -6.79 12.80
CA ASN A 595 3.82 -6.20 11.60
C ASN A 595 2.30 -6.00 11.79
N SER A 596 1.65 -5.12 11.01
CA SER A 596 0.19 -4.98 11.04
C SER A 596 -0.54 -6.28 10.63
N ASP A 597 0.15 -7.18 9.92
CA ASP A 597 -0.28 -8.57 9.67
C ASP A 597 -0.56 -9.35 10.97
N ALA A 598 0.08 -8.97 12.08
CA ALA A 598 -0.17 -9.56 13.40
C ALA A 598 -1.57 -9.20 13.93
N ASP A 599 -2.25 -8.22 13.37
CA ASP A 599 -3.65 -7.96 13.68
C ASP A 599 -4.60 -8.44 12.57
N GLY A 600 -4.13 -8.37 11.31
CA GLY A 600 -4.94 -8.67 10.14
C GLY A 600 -5.59 -7.44 9.51
N HIS A 601 -5.09 -6.24 9.80
CA HIS A 601 -5.55 -4.98 9.22
C HIS A 601 -4.38 -4.14 8.70
N ALA A 602 -4.61 -3.33 7.66
CA ALA A 602 -3.55 -2.65 6.91
C ALA A 602 -3.28 -1.19 7.36
N TYR A 603 -3.79 -0.77 8.52
CA TYR A 603 -3.78 0.63 8.94
C TYR A 603 -2.53 1.03 9.74
N THR A 604 -2.21 2.34 9.70
CA THR A 604 -1.07 2.95 10.40
C THR A 604 -1.13 2.75 11.91
N ASN A 605 -2.29 3.02 12.53
CA ASN A 605 -2.49 2.80 13.97
C ASN A 605 -2.25 1.35 14.35
N ILE A 606 -2.73 0.40 13.55
CA ILE A 606 -2.54 -1.03 13.80
C ILE A 606 -1.05 -1.40 13.74
N ALA A 607 -0.28 -0.85 12.80
CA ALA A 607 1.17 -1.04 12.78
C ALA A 607 1.85 -0.50 14.06
N ILE A 608 1.41 0.65 14.57
CA ILE A 608 1.91 1.25 15.80
C ILE A 608 1.52 0.40 17.03
N ASP A 609 0.28 -0.08 17.09
CA ASP A 609 -0.25 -0.89 18.19
C ASP A 609 0.44 -2.25 18.28
N GLN A 610 0.66 -2.91 17.15
CA GLN A 610 1.38 -4.18 17.12
C GLN A 610 2.86 -4.02 17.51
N ALA A 611 3.47 -2.87 17.21
CA ALA A 611 4.80 -2.51 17.68
C ALA A 611 4.83 -2.30 19.21
N TYR A 612 3.88 -1.53 19.74
CA TYR A 612 3.74 -1.33 21.19
C TYR A 612 3.53 -2.66 21.93
N ARG A 613 2.61 -3.51 21.45
CA ARG A 613 2.37 -4.84 22.01
C ARG A 613 3.65 -5.66 22.07
N ALA A 614 4.40 -5.74 20.97
CA ALA A 614 5.62 -6.53 20.93
C ALA A 614 6.68 -6.03 21.93
N VAL A 615 6.82 -4.71 22.13
CA VAL A 615 7.71 -4.14 23.16
C VAL A 615 7.22 -4.47 24.57
N ARG A 616 5.90 -4.42 24.82
CA ARG A 616 5.31 -4.82 26.11
C ARG A 616 5.55 -6.30 26.43
N GLU A 617 5.52 -7.17 25.43
CA GLU A 617 5.84 -8.59 25.59
C GLU A 617 7.30 -8.83 25.96
N ILE A 618 8.22 -7.93 25.60
CA ILE A 618 9.61 -7.96 26.08
C ILE A 618 9.66 -7.55 27.56
N SER A 619 9.05 -6.42 27.92
CA SER A 619 9.06 -5.93 29.31
C SER A 619 8.42 -6.91 30.29
N ALA A 620 7.37 -7.62 29.87
CA ALA A 620 6.67 -8.60 30.70
C ALA A 620 7.52 -9.86 31.02
N GLN A 621 8.56 -10.12 30.24
CA GLN A 621 9.46 -11.27 30.48
C GLN A 621 10.62 -10.93 31.43
N GLY A 622 10.82 -9.66 31.79
CA GLY A 622 11.94 -9.24 32.65
C GLY A 622 13.31 -9.38 32.00
N ASP A 623 13.35 -9.62 30.69
CA ASP A 623 14.55 -9.90 29.90
C ASP A 623 15.08 -8.61 29.27
N LEU A 624 15.80 -7.78 30.03
CA LEU A 624 16.78 -6.78 29.56
C LEU A 624 17.56 -6.17 30.73
#